data_AF-U2L2J7-F1
#
_entry.id   AF-U2L2J7-F1
#
_cell.length_a   1.000
_cell.length_b   1.000
_cell.length_c   1.000
_cell.angle_alpha   90.00
_cell.angle_beta   90.00
_cell.angle_gamma   90.00
#
_symmetry.space_group_name_H-M   'P 1'
#
loop_
_entity.id
_entity.type
_entity.pdbx_description
1 polymer ?
#
loop_
_entity_poly.entity_id
_entity_poly.type
_entity_poly.pdbx_seq_one_letter_code
_entity_poly.pdbx_strand_id
1 'polypeptide(L)'
;MLKEGMKYREEVEVNREMTAERLGNKGVPVFSTPEMLAFLERTCRHCVEPELEQGLGTVGISVELNHLASTPIRMQVRCECELTEIHNKRLVFQVKLFDEKELVGKAKHERYIVSPDALKAKIADKIRRHQKEENESEKNGNSGTCC
;
A
#
# COMPACT_ATOMS: atom_id res chain seq x y z
N MET A 1 3.78 -5.34 -22.72
CA MET A 1 4.01 -3.89 -22.63
C MET A 1 2.93 -3.25 -21.78
N LEU A 2 3.31 -2.37 -20.84
CA LEU A 2 2.38 -1.57 -20.05
C LEU A 2 1.48 -0.70 -20.93
N LYS A 3 0.18 -0.68 -20.63
CA LYS A 3 -0.81 0.14 -21.35
C LYS A 3 -1.99 0.51 -20.45
N GLU A 4 -2.59 1.65 -20.72
CA GLU A 4 -3.86 2.04 -20.10
C GLU A 4 -4.97 1.04 -20.46
N GLY A 5 -5.94 0.88 -19.55
CA GLY A 5 -7.03 -0.08 -19.63
C GLY A 5 -6.64 -1.51 -19.22
N MET A 6 -5.41 -1.77 -18.78
CA MET A 6 -5.03 -3.05 -18.16
C MET A 6 -5.90 -3.31 -16.93
N LYS A 7 -6.43 -4.53 -16.83
CA LYS A 7 -7.31 -4.96 -15.75
C LYS A 7 -6.77 -6.20 -15.08
N TYR A 8 -6.95 -6.27 -13.78
CA TYR A 8 -6.59 -7.43 -12.98
C TYR A 8 -7.55 -7.57 -11.80
N ARG A 9 -7.75 -8.81 -11.36
CA ARG A 9 -8.59 -9.12 -10.21
C ARG A 9 -7.98 -10.20 -9.34
N GLU A 10 -8.25 -10.11 -8.05
CA GLU A 10 -7.91 -11.13 -7.06
C GLU A 10 -9.07 -11.31 -6.10
N GLU A 11 -9.11 -12.47 -5.44
CA GLU A 11 -10.08 -12.78 -4.40
C GLU A 11 -9.38 -13.27 -3.14
N VAL A 12 -10.01 -13.04 -1.99
CA VAL A 12 -9.53 -13.50 -0.69
C VAL A 12 -10.71 -13.80 0.22
N GLU A 13 -10.61 -14.87 1.02
CA GLU A 13 -11.55 -15.13 2.10
C GLU A 13 -11.15 -14.29 3.32
N VAL A 14 -12.09 -13.54 3.89
CA VAL A 14 -11.84 -12.76 5.10
C VAL A 14 -11.58 -13.73 6.26
N ASN A 15 -10.38 -13.68 6.85
CA ASN A 15 -10.02 -14.45 8.03
C ASN A 15 -9.84 -13.55 9.27
N ARG A 16 -9.54 -14.15 10.42
CA ARG A 16 -9.39 -13.41 11.69
C ARG A 16 -8.25 -12.37 11.66
N GLU A 17 -7.15 -12.64 10.97
CA GLU A 17 -5.99 -11.74 10.92
C GLU A 17 -6.29 -10.45 10.14
N MET A 18 -7.30 -10.48 9.28
CA MET A 18 -7.70 -9.39 8.39
C MET A 18 -8.66 -8.40 9.06
N THR A 19 -9.08 -8.68 10.29
CA THR A 19 -10.17 -7.95 10.95
C THR A 19 -9.73 -6.65 11.62
N ALA A 20 -10.66 -5.71 11.79
CA ALA A 20 -10.37 -4.49 12.54
C ALA A 20 -10.06 -4.78 14.02
N GLU A 21 -10.70 -5.80 14.59
CA GLU A 21 -10.41 -6.31 15.92
C GLU A 21 -8.95 -6.74 16.09
N ARG A 22 -8.39 -7.45 15.10
CA ARG A 22 -6.98 -7.86 15.11
C ARG A 22 -6.02 -6.67 15.19
N LEU A 23 -6.42 -5.52 14.66
CA LEU A 23 -5.69 -4.25 14.66
C LEU A 23 -5.97 -3.39 15.90
N GLY A 24 -6.73 -3.89 16.88
CA GLY A 24 -7.01 -3.22 18.15
C GLY A 24 -8.41 -2.60 18.27
N ASN A 25 -9.25 -2.68 17.24
CA ASN A 25 -10.64 -2.22 17.30
C ASN A 25 -11.54 -3.30 17.93
N LYS A 26 -11.43 -3.47 19.25
CA LYS A 26 -12.07 -4.53 20.03
C LYS A 26 -13.57 -4.64 19.72
N GLY A 27 -14.05 -5.86 19.46
CA GLY A 27 -15.46 -6.12 19.18
C GLY A 27 -15.90 -5.86 17.73
N VAL A 28 -14.97 -5.56 16.82
CA VAL A 28 -15.26 -5.29 15.39
C VAL A 28 -14.63 -6.38 14.49
N PRO A 29 -15.21 -7.60 14.42
CA PRO A 29 -14.64 -8.76 13.72
C PRO A 29 -14.98 -8.77 12.23
N VAL A 30 -14.79 -7.64 11.54
CA VAL A 30 -15.04 -7.49 10.09
C VAL A 30 -13.77 -7.09 9.37
N PHE A 31 -13.72 -7.35 8.07
CA PHE A 31 -12.63 -6.95 7.18
C PHE A 31 -12.25 -5.48 7.41
N SER A 32 -10.98 -5.22 7.68
CA SER A 32 -10.54 -3.90 8.12
C SER A 32 -10.22 -2.97 6.95
N THR A 33 -10.32 -1.66 7.16
CA THR A 33 -9.85 -0.67 6.17
C THR A 33 -8.35 -0.83 5.85
N PRO A 34 -7.45 -1.07 6.83
CA PRO A 34 -6.04 -1.32 6.52
C PRO A 34 -5.81 -2.59 5.70
N GLU A 35 -6.55 -3.67 5.95
CA GLU A 35 -6.44 -4.88 5.14
C GLU A 35 -7.02 -4.67 3.73
N MET A 36 -8.13 -3.94 3.61
CA MET A 36 -8.67 -3.52 2.31
C MET A 36 -7.62 -2.75 1.50
N LEU A 37 -6.88 -1.84 2.15
CA LEU A 37 -5.77 -1.13 1.55
C LEU A 37 -4.62 -2.07 1.14
N ALA A 38 -4.18 -2.96 2.03
CA ALA A 38 -3.12 -3.91 1.72
C ALA A 38 -3.49 -4.81 0.53
N PHE A 39 -4.75 -5.27 0.49
CA PHE A 39 -5.26 -6.11 -0.58
C PHE A 39 -5.31 -5.36 -1.93
N LEU A 40 -5.89 -4.15 -1.96
CA LEU A 40 -5.96 -3.38 -3.20
C LEU A 40 -4.58 -2.99 -3.72
N GLU A 41 -3.62 -2.68 -2.83
CA GLU A 41 -2.26 -2.35 -3.24
C GLU A 41 -1.56 -3.53 -3.90
N ARG A 42 -1.72 -4.72 -3.33
CA ARG A 42 -1.21 -5.97 -3.89
C ARG A 42 -1.81 -6.24 -5.27
N THR A 43 -3.12 -6.13 -5.42
CA THR A 43 -3.80 -6.37 -6.70
C THR A 43 -3.32 -5.40 -7.78
N CYS A 44 -3.17 -4.11 -7.47
CA CYS A 44 -2.63 -3.12 -8.41
C CYS A 44 -1.16 -3.40 -8.78
N ARG A 45 -0.34 -3.85 -7.83
CA ARG A 45 1.06 -4.25 -8.10
C ARG A 45 1.10 -5.44 -9.06
N HIS A 46 0.35 -6.50 -8.76
CA HIS A 46 0.30 -7.71 -9.59
C HIS A 46 -0.25 -7.45 -11.01
N CYS A 47 -1.15 -6.46 -11.17
CA CYS A 47 -1.66 -6.04 -12.47
C CYS A 47 -0.55 -5.65 -13.45
N VAL A 48 0.49 -4.98 -12.96
CA VAL A 48 1.54 -4.39 -13.81
C VAL A 48 2.87 -5.14 -13.76
N GLU A 49 3.12 -5.92 -12.70
CA GLU A 49 4.38 -6.61 -12.46
C GLU A 49 4.89 -7.46 -13.65
N PRO A 50 4.04 -8.24 -14.36
CA PRO A 50 4.48 -9.01 -15.53
C PRO A 50 4.95 -8.16 -16.72
N GLU A 51 4.57 -6.88 -16.75
CA GLU A 51 4.84 -5.97 -17.87
C GLU A 51 6.00 -5.00 -17.59
N LEU A 52 6.60 -5.08 -16.40
CA LEU A 52 7.76 -4.28 -16.03
C LEU A 52 9.05 -4.90 -16.59
N GLU A 53 10.00 -4.04 -16.95
CA GLU A 53 11.34 -4.49 -17.31
C GLU A 53 12.01 -5.18 -16.11
N GLN A 54 12.90 -6.13 -16.41
CA GLN A 54 13.64 -6.86 -15.38
C GLN A 54 14.41 -5.89 -14.48
N GLY A 55 14.28 -6.08 -13.16
CA GLY A 55 14.92 -5.22 -12.17
C GLY A 55 14.15 -3.93 -11.85
N LEU A 56 12.95 -3.74 -12.39
CA LEU A 56 12.01 -2.70 -11.96
C LEU A 56 10.91 -3.27 -11.06
N GLY A 57 10.34 -2.39 -10.24
CA GLY A 57 9.17 -2.67 -9.41
C GLY A 57 8.31 -1.42 -9.25
N THR A 58 7.27 -1.49 -8.42
CA THR A 58 6.41 -0.33 -8.11
C THR A 58 6.22 -0.13 -6.62
N VAL A 59 6.14 1.14 -6.20
CA VAL A 59 5.84 1.55 -4.82
C VAL A 59 4.57 2.40 -4.82
N GLY A 60 3.65 2.16 -3.88
CA GLY A 60 2.47 3.01 -3.68
C GLY A 60 2.87 4.38 -3.14
N ILE A 61 2.30 5.44 -3.71
CA ILE A 61 2.63 6.83 -3.32
C ILE A 61 1.42 7.64 -2.85
N SER A 62 0.20 7.21 -3.22
CA SER A 62 -1.03 7.85 -2.79
C SER A 62 -2.20 6.87 -2.90
N VAL A 63 -3.15 6.99 -1.99
CA VAL A 63 -4.42 6.26 -2.04
C VAL A 63 -5.55 7.14 -1.51
N GLU A 64 -6.64 7.19 -2.25
CA GLU A 64 -7.94 7.68 -1.77
C GLU A 64 -8.88 6.49 -1.70
N LEU A 65 -9.25 6.08 -0.49
CA LEU A 65 -10.04 4.87 -0.23
C LEU A 65 -11.33 5.23 0.50
N ASN A 66 -12.45 4.68 0.02
CA ASN A 66 -13.73 4.66 0.74
C ASN A 66 -14.09 3.21 1.07
N HIS A 67 -14.29 2.92 2.36
CA HIS A 67 -14.80 1.63 2.87
C HIS A 67 -16.30 1.79 3.12
N LEU A 68 -17.11 1.18 2.27
CA LEU A 68 -18.54 1.49 2.11
C LEU A 68 -19.45 0.54 2.89
N ALA A 69 -19.04 -0.72 3.04
CA ALA A 69 -19.80 -1.75 3.75
C ALA A 69 -18.85 -2.72 4.45
N SER A 70 -19.32 -3.38 5.51
CA SER A 70 -18.50 -4.30 6.31
C SER A 70 -18.64 -5.73 5.81
N THR A 71 -17.52 -6.42 5.58
CA THR A 71 -17.51 -7.84 5.21
C THR A 71 -17.12 -8.73 6.40
N PRO A 72 -17.97 -9.68 6.83
CA PRO A 72 -17.67 -10.58 7.93
C PRO A 72 -16.65 -11.66 7.55
N ILE A 73 -16.06 -12.29 8.57
CA ILE A 73 -15.17 -13.46 8.43
C ILE A 73 -15.88 -14.59 7.64
N ARG A 74 -15.13 -15.31 6.80
CA ARG A 74 -15.52 -16.37 5.84
C ARG A 74 -16.22 -15.92 4.57
N MET A 75 -16.50 -14.64 4.39
CA MET A 75 -16.98 -14.15 3.09
C MET A 75 -15.81 -13.86 2.16
N GLN A 76 -16.04 -14.04 0.86
CA GLN A 76 -15.10 -13.67 -0.18
C GLN A 76 -15.14 -12.16 -0.45
N VAL A 77 -13.96 -11.55 -0.59
CA VAL A 77 -13.79 -10.19 -1.14
C VAL A 77 -13.06 -10.29 -2.47
N ARG A 78 -13.65 -9.77 -3.54
CA ARG A 78 -13.07 -9.61 -4.87
C ARG A 78 -12.60 -8.18 -5.07
N CYS A 79 -11.32 -8.01 -5.36
CA CYS A 79 -10.71 -6.74 -5.73
C CYS A 79 -10.51 -6.67 -7.24
N GLU A 80 -10.98 -5.62 -7.88
CA GLU A 80 -10.80 -5.36 -9.31
C GLU A 80 -10.12 -4.02 -9.52
N CYS A 81 -9.01 -4.01 -10.26
CA CYS A 81 -8.28 -2.80 -10.59
C CYS A 81 -8.22 -2.59 -12.12
N GLU A 82 -8.18 -1.32 -12.51
CA GLU A 82 -7.95 -0.86 -13.88
C GLU A 82 -6.88 0.22 -13.87
N LEU A 83 -5.83 0.07 -14.68
CA LEU A 83 -4.80 1.09 -14.90
C LEU A 83 -5.37 2.17 -15.83
N THR A 84 -5.72 3.32 -15.30
CA THR A 84 -6.43 4.38 -16.04
C THR A 84 -5.55 5.48 -16.58
N GLU A 85 -4.33 5.64 -16.05
CA GLU A 85 -3.39 6.67 -16.50
C GLU A 85 -1.95 6.17 -16.36
N ILE A 86 -1.14 6.41 -17.38
CA ILE A 86 0.31 6.27 -17.33
C ILE A 86 0.96 7.61 -17.66
N HIS A 87 1.63 8.21 -16.68
CA HIS A 87 2.39 9.44 -16.87
C HIS A 87 3.86 9.22 -16.48
N ASN A 88 4.71 8.98 -17.49
CA ASN A 88 6.12 8.59 -17.32
C ASN A 88 6.24 7.34 -16.42
N LYS A 89 6.67 7.50 -15.15
CA LYS A 89 6.80 6.42 -14.17
C LYS A 89 5.62 6.36 -13.19
N ARG A 90 4.67 7.28 -13.28
CA ARG A 90 3.46 7.32 -12.44
C ARG A 90 2.36 6.51 -13.10
N LEU A 91 1.73 5.66 -12.30
CA LEU A 91 0.62 4.79 -12.67
C LEU A 91 -0.58 5.13 -11.78
N VAL A 92 -1.76 5.33 -12.37
CA VAL A 92 -3.00 5.60 -11.63
C VAL A 92 -3.99 4.49 -11.87
N PHE A 93 -4.52 3.94 -10.80
CA PHE A 93 -5.50 2.85 -10.82
C PHE A 93 -6.84 3.33 -10.26
N GLN A 94 -7.91 2.86 -10.90
CA GLN A 94 -9.24 2.84 -10.31
C GLN A 94 -9.54 1.43 -9.81
N VAL A 95 -10.02 1.32 -8.58
CA VAL A 95 -10.24 0.04 -7.90
C VAL A 95 -11.64 -0.03 -7.32
N LYS A 96 -12.26 -1.19 -7.46
CA LYS A 96 -13.51 -1.55 -6.76
C LYS A 96 -13.32 -2.86 -6.03
N LEU A 97 -13.87 -2.94 -4.82
CA LEU A 97 -13.91 -4.16 -4.03
C LEU A 97 -15.35 -4.52 -3.76
N PHE A 98 -15.67 -5.79 -3.97
CA PHE A 98 -16.99 -6.36 -3.74
C PHE A 98 -16.87 -7.54 -2.79
N ASP A 99 -17.85 -7.73 -1.92
CA ASP A 99 -18.07 -9.04 -1.34
C ASP A 99 -19.13 -9.80 -2.15
N GLU A 100 -19.65 -10.89 -1.59
CA GLU A 100 -20.67 -11.73 -2.23
C GLU A 100 -22.05 -11.04 -2.36
N LYS A 101 -22.23 -9.84 -1.79
CA LYS A 101 -23.50 -9.11 -1.74
C LYS A 101 -23.41 -7.75 -2.41
N GLU A 102 -22.39 -6.96 -2.11
CA GLU A 102 -22.38 -5.54 -2.46
C GLU A 102 -20.97 -4.96 -2.70
N LEU A 103 -20.94 -3.68 -3.10
CA LEU A 103 -19.72 -2.91 -3.22
C LEU A 103 -19.24 -2.49 -1.83
N VAL A 104 -18.13 -3.06 -1.37
CA VAL A 104 -17.58 -2.82 -0.03
C VAL A 104 -16.50 -1.75 -0.04
N GLY A 105 -15.88 -1.48 -1.18
CA GLY A 105 -14.83 -0.47 -1.27
C GLY A 105 -14.65 0.11 -2.66
N LYS A 106 -14.18 1.35 -2.72
CA LYS A 106 -13.70 1.97 -3.96
C LYS A 106 -12.47 2.81 -3.67
N ALA A 107 -11.49 2.78 -4.57
CA ALA A 107 -10.27 3.53 -4.41
C ALA A 107 -9.71 4.09 -5.71
N LYS A 108 -9.00 5.22 -5.59
CA LYS A 108 -8.00 5.67 -6.55
C LYS A 108 -6.63 5.42 -5.92
N HIS A 109 -5.77 4.70 -6.62
CA HIS A 109 -4.45 4.31 -6.08
C HIS A 109 -3.36 4.69 -7.08
N GLU A 110 -2.32 5.35 -6.60
CA GLU A 110 -1.19 5.78 -7.41
C GLU A 110 0.07 5.02 -7.03
N ARG A 111 0.77 4.53 -8.05
CA ARG A 111 2.04 3.81 -7.91
C ARG A 111 3.12 4.46 -8.76
N TYR A 112 4.36 4.34 -8.31
CA TYR A 112 5.52 4.84 -9.03
C TYR A 112 6.48 3.71 -9.37
N ILE A 113 6.93 3.65 -10.62
CA ILE A 113 7.94 2.68 -11.07
C ILE A 113 9.31 3.07 -10.51
N VAL A 114 9.97 2.13 -9.86
CA VAL A 114 11.26 2.33 -9.20
C VAL A 114 12.24 1.21 -9.56
N SER A 115 13.54 1.53 -9.49
CA SER A 115 14.60 0.53 -9.37
C SER A 115 14.79 0.21 -7.89
N PRO A 116 14.63 -1.06 -7.46
CA PRO A 116 14.86 -1.46 -6.07
C PRO A 116 16.27 -1.14 -5.59
N ASP A 117 17.29 -1.24 -6.44
CA ASP A 117 18.67 -0.96 -6.04
C ASP A 117 18.92 0.54 -5.82
N ALA A 118 18.39 1.39 -6.70
CA ALA A 118 18.40 2.83 -6.48
C ALA A 118 17.64 3.23 -5.21
N LEU A 119 16.54 2.53 -4.90
CA LEU A 119 15.77 2.76 -3.68
C LEU A 119 16.56 2.34 -2.43
N LYS A 120 17.23 1.19 -2.44
CA LYS A 120 18.09 0.73 -1.33
C LYS A 120 19.19 1.76 -1.01
N ALA A 121 19.85 2.31 -2.03
CA ALA A 121 20.87 3.35 -1.83
C ALA A 121 20.28 4.58 -1.13
N LYS A 122 19.11 5.06 -1.57
CA LYS A 122 18.40 6.18 -0.93
C LYS A 122 18.00 5.89 0.52
N ILE A 123 17.59 4.66 0.83
CA ILE A 123 17.26 4.22 2.20
C ILE A 123 18.52 4.26 3.06
N ALA A 124 19.64 3.70 2.60
CA ALA A 124 20.91 3.71 3.32
C ALA A 124 21.39 5.15 3.60
N ASP A 125 21.27 6.04 2.61
CA ASP A 125 21.60 7.45 2.78
C ASP A 125 20.69 8.16 3.79
N LYS A 126 19.39 7.83 3.83
CA LYS A 126 18.45 8.37 4.81
C LYS A 126 18.80 7.92 6.23
N ILE A 127 19.14 6.65 6.41
CA ILE A 127 19.59 6.10 7.71
C ILE A 127 20.86 6.81 8.17
N ARG A 128 21.85 6.96 7.28
CA ARG A 128 23.12 7.65 7.61
C ARG A 128 22.90 9.10 8.05
N ARG A 129 21.98 9.83 7.42
CA ARG A 129 21.65 11.21 7.80
C ARG A 129 21.00 11.27 9.19
N HIS A 130 20.04 10.39 9.45
CA HIS A 130 19.37 10.32 10.75
C HIS A 130 20.36 10.04 11.90
N GLN A 131 21.28 9.10 11.71
CA GLN A 131 22.32 8.79 12.69
C GLN A 131 23.27 9.97 12.95
N LYS A 132 23.55 10.80 11.94
CA LYS A 132 24.37 12.01 12.14
C LYS A 132 23.62 13.06 12.97
N GLU A 133 22.34 13.25 12.69
CA GLU A 133 21.47 14.19 13.43
C GLU A 133 21.35 13.78 14.92
N GLU A 134 21.21 12.50 15.22
CA GLU A 134 21.22 11.97 16.61
C GLU A 134 22.57 12.19 17.31
N ASN A 135 23.69 11.87 16.65
CA ASN A 135 25.03 12.05 17.22
C ASN A 135 25.38 13.53 17.47
N GLU A 136 24.88 14.45 16.64
CA GLU A 136 25.08 15.90 16.81
C GLU A 136 24.21 16.47 17.93
N SER A 137 22.99 15.95 18.11
CA SER A 137 22.10 16.36 19.20
C SER A 137 22.56 15.86 20.57
N GLU A 138 23.14 14.66 20.67
CA GLU A 138 23.76 14.16 21.90
C GLU A 138 25.01 14.98 22.31
N LYS A 139 25.84 15.39 21.35
CA LYS A 139 27.01 16.25 21.61
C LYS A 139 26.63 17.64 22.10
N ASN A 140 25.52 18.19 21.63
CA ASN A 140 25.03 19.51 22.03
C ASN A 140 24.19 19.46 23.33
N GLY A 141 23.63 18.31 23.69
CA GLY A 141 22.91 18.11 24.96
C GLY A 141 23.83 17.90 26.17
N ASN A 142 25.06 17.43 25.96
CA ASN A 142 26.01 17.14 27.04
C ASN A 142 26.88 18.34 27.47
N SER A 143 26.65 19.54 26.92
CA SER A 143 27.30 20.79 27.34
C SER A 143 26.51 21.58 28.39
N GLY A 144 25.44 20.99 28.97
CA GLY A 144 24.45 21.66 29.81
C GLY A 144 24.46 21.32 31.30
N THR A 145 25.48 20.66 31.85
CA THR A 145 25.58 20.43 33.31
C THR A 145 26.93 20.93 33.83
N CYS A 146 26.98 22.22 34.13
CA CYS A 146 27.98 22.81 35.00
C CYS A 146 27.25 23.78 35.94
N CYS A 147 26.93 23.28 37.14
CA CYS A 147 26.66 24.01 38.37
C CYS A 147 27.01 23.06 39.52
#